data_AF-I4Z0U8-F1
#
_entry.id   AF-I4Z0U8-F1
#
_cell.length_a   1.000
_cell.length_b   1.000
_cell.length_c   1.000
_cell.angle_alpha   90.00
_cell.angle_beta   90.00
_cell.angle_gamma   90.00
#
_symmetry.space_group_name_H-M   'P 1'
#
loop_
_entity.id
_entity.type
_entity.pdbx_description
1 polymer ?
#
loop_
_entity_poly.entity_id
_entity_poly.type
_entity_poly.pdbx_seq_one_letter_code
_entity_poly.pdbx_strand_id
1 'polypeptide(L)'
;MKQNPTPAPIKINGSNIDLGEALPRKIQDELAHVAETYFGHLNHATVGFTRDGNWYCCTINVQVSNLKVIIAESSATDCHKAFDQSLAKVGRQLLRRKQRVADSRRVQMSAAALA
;
A
#
# COMPACT_ATOMS: atom_id res chain seq x y z
N MET A 1 19.68 -9.04 19.14
CA MET A 1 19.47 -7.63 18.74
C MET A 1 18.03 -7.51 18.27
N LYS A 2 17.17 -6.87 19.08
CA LYS A 2 15.74 -6.70 18.77
C LYS A 2 15.66 -5.68 17.64
N GLN A 3 15.10 -6.06 16.49
CA GLN A 3 14.82 -5.13 15.41
C GLN A 3 13.77 -4.14 15.91
N ASN A 4 14.20 -2.93 16.27
CA ASN A 4 13.28 -1.81 16.38
C ASN A 4 12.72 -1.58 14.97
N PRO A 5 11.40 -1.56 14.78
CA PRO A 5 10.84 -1.20 13.49
C PRO A 5 11.16 0.29 13.30
N THR A 6 12.16 0.60 12.47
CA THR A 6 12.26 1.92 11.87
C THR A 6 10.88 2.17 11.24
N PRO A 7 10.16 3.25 11.59
CA PRO A 7 8.89 3.54 10.94
C PRO A 7 9.19 3.58 9.45
N ALA A 8 8.61 2.64 8.71
CA ALA A 8 8.84 2.53 7.29
C ALA A 8 8.67 3.92 6.68
N PRO A 9 9.57 4.40 5.82
CA PRO A 9 9.42 5.72 5.22
C PRO A 9 8.10 5.80 4.44
N ILE A 10 7.08 6.39 5.07
CA ILE A 10 5.80 6.77 4.46
C ILE A 10 5.95 8.22 4.02
N LYS A 11 6.05 8.45 2.72
CA LYS A 11 6.11 9.78 2.13
C LYS A 11 4.73 10.19 1.65
N ILE A 12 4.27 11.37 2.05
CA ILE A 12 2.97 11.91 1.66
C ILE A 12 3.24 13.21 0.90
N ASN A 13 2.83 13.25 -0.36
CA ASN A 13 3.03 14.38 -1.26
C ASN A 13 1.65 14.93 -1.66
N GLY A 14 1.44 16.23 -1.48
CA GLY A 14 0.28 16.95 -2.00
C GLY A 14 0.73 17.89 -3.11
N SER A 15 0.24 17.69 -4.34
CA SER A 15 0.44 18.63 -5.44
C SER A 15 -0.78 19.52 -5.57
N ASN A 16 -0.61 20.80 -5.24
CA ASN A 16 -1.65 21.83 -5.35
C ASN A 16 -2.88 21.58 -4.45
N ILE A 17 -2.69 20.91 -3.31
CA ILE A 17 -3.72 20.62 -2.29
C ILE A 17 -3.11 20.84 -0.91
N ASP A 18 -3.86 21.48 -0.02
CA ASP A 18 -3.59 21.45 1.41
C ASP A 18 -4.25 20.22 2.03
N LEU A 19 -3.42 19.33 2.59
CA LEU A 19 -3.86 18.10 3.22
C LEU A 19 -4.17 18.29 4.72
N GLY A 20 -3.74 19.40 5.32
CA GLY A 20 -3.75 19.60 6.76
C GLY A 20 -2.94 18.53 7.51
N GLU A 21 -3.10 18.45 8.84
CA GLU A 21 -2.40 17.49 9.70
C GLU A 21 -3.18 16.18 9.94
N ALA A 22 -4.51 16.24 9.88
CA ALA A 22 -5.37 15.11 10.19
C ALA A 22 -5.29 13.99 9.15
N LEU A 23 -5.25 14.36 7.86
CA LEU A 23 -5.23 13.40 6.76
C LEU A 23 -3.88 12.63 6.71
N PRO A 24 -2.69 13.27 6.77
CA PRO A 24 -1.43 12.54 6.83
C PRO A 24 -1.33 11.55 7.98
N ARG A 25 -1.84 11.91 9.16
CA ARG A 25 -1.87 11.00 10.32
C ARG A 25 -2.74 9.78 10.06
N LYS A 26 -3.99 9.98 9.58
CA LYS A 26 -4.88 8.88 9.20
C LYS A 26 -4.21 7.94 8.18
N ILE A 27 -3.55 8.51 7.17
CA ILE A 27 -2.86 7.76 6.12
C ILE A 27 -1.74 6.88 6.69
N GLN A 28 -0.93 7.44 7.59
CA GLN A 28 0.16 6.69 8.24
C GLN A 28 -0.39 5.51 9.04
N ASP A 29 -1.41 5.75 9.86
CA ASP A 29 -2.03 4.73 10.70
C ASP A 29 -2.67 3.61 9.86
N GLU A 30 -3.45 3.96 8.83
CA GLU A 30 -4.12 2.97 7.99
C GLU A 30 -3.15 2.19 7.10
N LEU A 31 -2.12 2.83 6.53
CA LEU A 31 -1.11 2.12 5.74
C LEU A 31 -0.27 1.16 6.59
N ALA A 32 0.11 1.59 7.81
CA ALA A 32 0.81 0.73 8.74
C ALA A 32 -0.05 -0.51 9.07
N HIS A 33 -1.32 -0.30 9.41
CA HIS A 33 -2.25 -1.38 9.74
C HIS A 33 -2.46 -2.37 8.58
N VAL A 34 -2.66 -1.86 7.36
CA VAL A 34 -2.84 -2.70 6.16
C VAL A 34 -1.57 -3.49 5.86
N ALA A 35 -0.39 -2.86 5.91
CA ALA A 35 0.86 -3.54 5.63
C ALA A 35 1.16 -4.64 6.65
N GLU A 36 0.94 -4.37 7.94
CA GLU A 36 1.08 -5.34 9.03
C GLU A 36 0.14 -6.54 8.82
N THR A 37 -1.12 -6.30 8.49
CA THR A 37 -2.14 -7.33 8.27
C THR A 37 -1.76 -8.31 7.14
N TYR A 38 -1.20 -7.81 6.04
CA TYR A 38 -0.93 -8.66 4.87
C TYR A 38 0.46 -9.31 4.87
N PHE A 39 1.50 -8.58 5.27
CA PHE A 39 2.91 -8.98 5.11
C PHE A 39 3.77 -8.77 6.37
N GLY A 40 3.22 -8.23 7.46
CA GLY A 40 3.90 -8.07 8.75
C GLY A 40 4.93 -6.95 8.83
N HIS A 41 5.39 -6.41 7.70
CA HIS A 41 6.29 -5.26 7.67
C HIS A 41 6.09 -4.43 6.40
N LEU A 42 6.11 -3.11 6.56
CA LEU A 42 6.16 -2.15 5.47
C LEU A 42 7.62 -1.78 5.20
N ASN A 43 8.07 -1.79 3.95
CA ASN A 43 9.42 -1.31 3.61
C ASN A 43 9.42 0.17 3.25
N HIS A 44 8.54 0.55 2.32
CA HIS A 44 8.43 1.92 1.84
C HIS A 44 7.03 2.15 1.29
N ALA A 45 6.45 3.32 1.55
CA ALA A 45 5.21 3.74 0.93
C ALA A 45 5.27 5.21 0.50
N THR A 46 4.67 5.52 -0.64
CA THR A 46 4.48 6.88 -1.10
C THR A 46 3.02 7.09 -1.46
N VAL A 47 2.42 8.11 -0.87
CA VAL A 47 1.07 8.56 -1.20
C VAL A 47 1.17 9.93 -1.88
N GLY A 48 0.61 10.04 -3.07
CA GLY A 48 0.48 11.29 -3.80
C GLY A 48 -0.98 11.71 -3.85
N PHE A 49 -1.25 12.98 -3.59
CA PHE A 49 -2.53 13.62 -3.84
C PHE A 49 -2.37 14.68 -4.92
N THR A 50 -3.28 14.68 -5.88
CA THR A 50 -3.35 15.69 -6.93
C THR A 50 -4.78 16.18 -7.08
N ARG A 51 -4.94 17.45 -7.45
CA ARG A 51 -6.26 18.04 -7.72
C ARG A 51 -6.46 18.15 -9.22
N ASP A 52 -7.54 17.56 -9.71
CA ASP A 52 -7.96 17.64 -11.10
C ASP A 52 -9.35 18.31 -11.17
N GLY A 53 -9.34 19.65 -11.24
CA GLY A 53 -10.54 20.48 -11.19
C GLY A 53 -11.32 20.31 -9.88
N ASN A 54 -12.48 19.66 -9.97
CA ASN A 54 -13.37 19.39 -8.83
C ASN A 54 -13.15 18.01 -8.19
N TRP A 55 -12.21 17.22 -8.72
CA TRP A 55 -11.88 15.88 -8.22
C TRP A 55 -10.50 15.85 -7.57
N TYR A 56 -10.36 14.99 -6.58
CA TYR A 56 -9.11 14.67 -5.92
C TYR A 56 -8.67 13.28 -6.37
N CYS A 57 -7.44 13.19 -6.89
CA CYS A 57 -6.82 11.91 -7.20
C CYS A 57 -5.83 11.54 -6.10
N CYS A 58 -5.85 10.28 -5.68
CA CYS A 58 -4.93 9.70 -4.73
C CYS A 58 -4.21 8.51 -5.35
N THR A 59 -2.88 8.57 -5.38
CA THR A 59 -2.01 7.51 -5.87
C THR A 59 -1.18 6.95 -4.72
N ILE A 60 -1.37 5.66 -4.42
CA ILE A 60 -0.65 4.96 -3.37
C ILE A 60 0.33 3.98 -4.02
N ASN A 61 1.61 4.11 -3.66
CA ASN A 61 2.69 3.21 -4.01
C ASN A 61 3.17 2.51 -2.74
N VAL A 62 3.09 1.19 -2.69
CA VAL A 62 3.52 0.39 -1.54
C VAL A 62 4.55 -0.64 -1.98
N GLN A 63 5.70 -0.63 -1.31
CA GLN A 63 6.70 -1.68 -1.43
C GLN A 63 6.71 -2.51 -0.15
N VAL A 64 6.57 -3.82 -0.33
CA VAL A 64 6.63 -4.79 0.76
C VAL A 64 7.68 -5.84 0.45
N SER A 65 8.58 -6.08 1.40
CA SER A 65 9.69 -7.03 1.23
C SER A 65 10.44 -6.83 -0.10
N ASN A 66 10.88 -7.93 -0.72
CA ASN A 66 11.53 -7.96 -2.04
C ASN A 66 10.53 -8.08 -3.20
N LEU A 67 9.23 -7.85 -2.95
CA LEU A 67 8.23 -7.89 -4.01
C LEU A 67 8.27 -6.60 -4.83
N LYS A 68 7.77 -6.68 -6.07
CA LYS A 68 7.54 -5.50 -6.91
C LYS A 68 6.71 -4.45 -6.15
N VAL A 69 6.85 -3.18 -6.50
CA VAL A 69 5.97 -2.13 -5.96
C VAL A 69 4.52 -2.39 -6.39
N ILE A 70 3.58 -2.16 -5.48
CA ILE A 70 2.13 -2.15 -5.74
C ILE A 70 1.71 -0.71 -5.92
N ILE A 71 0.98 -0.45 -6.99
CA ILE A 71 0.51 0.89 -7.33
C ILE A 71 -1.00 0.81 -7.47
N ALA A 72 -1.70 1.72 -6.82
CA ALA A 72 -3.11 1.93 -7.02
C ALA A 72 -3.44 3.41 -7.02
N GLU A 73 -4.35 3.78 -7.91
CA GLU A 73 -4.83 5.14 -8.07
C GLU A 73 -6.35 5.16 -8.07
N SER A 74 -6.94 6.20 -7.51
CA SER A 74 -8.37 6.45 -7.57
C SER A 74 -8.68 7.93 -7.37
N SER A 75 -9.82 8.35 -7.91
CA SER A 75 -10.29 9.72 -7.87
C SER A 75 -11.67 9.81 -7.23
N ALA A 76 -11.88 10.82 -6.41
CA ALA A 76 -13.16 11.08 -5.73
C ALA A 76 -13.37 12.58 -5.51
N THR A 77 -14.58 12.99 -5.11
CA THR A 77 -14.90 14.38 -4.78
C THR A 77 -14.28 14.85 -3.46
N ASP A 78 -13.63 13.96 -2.70
CA ASP A 78 -13.03 14.20 -1.39
C ASP A 78 -11.69 13.46 -1.30
N CYS A 79 -10.65 14.12 -0.77
CA CYS A 79 -9.33 13.54 -0.51
C CYS A 79 -9.40 12.25 0.33
N HIS A 80 -10.24 12.24 1.37
CA HIS A 80 -10.40 11.07 2.24
C HIS A 80 -10.99 9.90 1.47
N LYS A 81 -12.02 10.14 0.65
CA LYS A 81 -12.63 9.09 -0.17
C LYS A 81 -11.69 8.57 -1.24
N ALA A 82 -10.91 9.45 -1.88
CA ALA A 82 -9.90 9.05 -2.85
C ALA A 82 -8.83 8.16 -2.19
N PHE A 83 -8.41 8.49 -0.96
CA PHE A 83 -7.50 7.64 -0.20
C PHE A 83 -8.11 6.28 0.12
N ASP A 84 -9.31 6.24 0.72
CA ASP A 84 -9.97 5.00 1.13
C ASP A 84 -10.17 4.05 -0.08
N GLN A 85 -10.55 4.60 -1.25
CA GLN A 85 -10.71 3.83 -2.48
C GLN A 85 -9.37 3.29 -3.01
N SER A 86 -8.32 4.11 -3.00
CA SER A 86 -6.96 3.68 -3.39
C SER A 86 -6.43 2.61 -2.44
N LEU A 87 -6.64 2.77 -1.14
CA LEU A 87 -6.23 1.80 -0.11
C LEU A 87 -6.93 0.45 -0.30
N ALA A 88 -8.23 0.45 -0.57
CA ALA A 88 -8.98 -0.77 -0.88
C ALA A 88 -8.44 -1.49 -2.13
N LYS A 89 -8.02 -0.74 -3.16
CA LYS A 89 -7.36 -1.31 -4.35
C LYS A 89 -5.99 -1.91 -4.00
N VAL A 90 -5.17 -1.23 -3.19
CA VAL A 90 -3.89 -1.76 -2.70
C VAL A 90 -4.10 -3.06 -1.92
N GLY A 91 -5.04 -3.09 -0.97
CA GLY A 91 -5.37 -4.29 -0.18
C GLY A 91 -5.73 -5.49 -1.05
N ARG A 92 -6.56 -5.28 -2.09
CA ARG A 92 -6.89 -6.34 -3.06
C ARG A 92 -5.66 -6.84 -3.83
N GLN A 93 -4.76 -5.94 -4.24
CA GLN A 93 -3.54 -6.34 -4.94
C GLN A 93 -2.56 -7.08 -4.02
N LEU A 94 -2.40 -6.64 -2.77
CA LEU A 94 -1.60 -7.29 -1.73
C LEU A 94 -2.09 -8.73 -1.50
N LEU A 95 -3.40 -8.91 -1.34
CA LEU A 95 -4.01 -10.23 -1.18
C LEU A 95 -3.74 -11.14 -2.37
N ARG A 96 -3.98 -10.66 -3.60
CA ARG A 96 -3.71 -11.42 -4.84
C ARG A 96 -2.24 -11.81 -4.96
N ARG A 97 -1.31 -10.92 -4.58
CA ARG A 97 0.12 -11.23 -4.60
C ARG A 97 0.52 -12.25 -3.54
N LYS A 98 -0.01 -12.12 -2.31
CA LYS A 98 0.18 -13.12 -1.26
C LYS A 98 -0.28 -14.51 -1.71
N GLN A 99 -1.45 -14.58 -2.35
CA GLN A 99 -1.99 -15.83 -2.91
C GLN A 99 -1.07 -16.41 -4.00
N ARG A 100 -0.58 -15.58 -4.94
CA ARG A 100 0.35 -16.04 -5.99
C ARG A 100 1.65 -16.62 -5.42
N VAL A 101 2.24 -15.99 -4.41
CA VAL A 101 3.47 -16.49 -3.77
C VAL A 101 3.23 -17.81 -3.05
N ALA A 102 2.10 -17.94 -2.35
CA ALA A 102 1.72 -19.18 -1.68
C ALA A 102 1.48 -20.33 -2.68
N ASP A 103 0.86 -20.03 -3.82
CA ASP A 103 0.58 -21.00 -4.87
C ASP A 103 1.85 -21.48 -5.58
N SER A 104 2.76 -20.56 -5.95
CA SER A 104 4.05 -20.92 -6.55
C SER A 104 4.90 -21.83 -5.66
N ARG A 105 4.88 -21.60 -4.33
CA ARG A 105 5.56 -22.49 -3.36
C ARG A 105 4.96 -23.89 -3.34
N ARG A 106 3.64 -24.02 -3.49
CA ARG A 106 2.96 -25.33 -3.53
C ARG A 106 3.30 -26.11 -4.80
N VAL A 107 3.30 -25.45 -5.96
CA VAL A 107 3.63 -26.08 -7.24
C VAL A 107 5.08 -26.59 -7.27
N GLN A 108 6.03 -25.84 -6.71
CA GLN A 108 7.43 -26.29 -6.60
C GLN A 108 7.59 -27.52 -5.70
N MET A 109 6.89 -27.56 -4.55
CA MET A 109 6.92 -28.73 -3.67
C MET A 109 6.31 -29.98 -4.31
N SER A 110 5.22 -29.84 -5.06
CA SER A 110 4.62 -30.99 -5.75
C SER A 110 5.51 -31.53 -6.88
N ALA A 111 6.26 -30.67 -7.58
CA ALA A 111 7.16 -31.10 -8.63
C ALA A 111 8.40 -31.83 -8.07
N ALA A 112 8.92 -31.38 -6.93
CA ALA A 112 10.07 -32.00 -6.26
C ALA A 112 9.73 -33.33 -5.57
N ALA A 113 8.44 -33.61 -5.28
CA ALA A 113 8.00 -34.87 -4.67
C ALA A 113 7.67 -35.97 -5.70
N LEU A 114 7.69 -35.65 -6.99
CA LEU A 114 7.44 -36.57 -8.10
C LEU A 114 8.72 -36.91 -8.91
N ALA A 115 9.89 -36.51 -8.42
CA ALA A 115 11.21 -36.84 -8.97
C ALA A 115 12.02 -37.60 -7.93
#